data_AF-A0A434MLT3-F1
#
_entry.id   AF-A0A434MLT3-F1
#
_cell.length_a   1.000
_cell.length_b   1.000
_cell.length_c   1.000
_cell.angle_alpha   90.00
_cell.angle_beta   90.00
_cell.angle_gamma   90.00
#
_symmetry.space_group_name_H-M   'P 1'
#
loop_
_entity.id
_entity.type
_entity.pdbx_description
1 polymer ?
#
loop_
_entity_poly.entity_id
_entity_poly.type
_entity_poly.pdbx_seq_one_letter_code
_entity_poly.pdbx_strand_id
1 'polypeptide(L)'
;EYDRLEAEYGEADELPDEVDQRLGEIESALGALESRPMNYDPAEIVRAGVFISIGRDGDLLVDRGYVRPEDEATKAVDADAADPQGTTDSEDGGDGPSVRHATITIGAQASEPEEDDGDAIKPLPERLVIELTAHRTLALRNAVAENPHVAITALLHRLVLDTFGQRSSTGCVGASVRHVYLPVQDAGLKDSPSARAVDERHEAWKGDIPLGDDETLWAWLDGLDDASRHALLAHCVSFGINALFERPNPYSGSGVSQHGLDQRMREADRLSHATGLDMVDAGWRPTVENYLGRVTKSRILEAVREGAGEQAAQLIDHLKKGDMAKEAERLLAESGWLPEPLRLSGDDAQVGEPAGAEDEALPEFLAVDDDQATADDVTAHAVAAE
;
A
#
# COMPACT_ATOMS: atom_id res chain seq x y z
N GLU A 1 0.28 51.54 -9.02
CA GLU A 1 -0.45 52.41 -8.06
C GLU A 1 -0.64 51.64 -6.76
N TYR A 2 -1.22 50.44 -6.85
CA TYR A 2 -1.23 49.41 -5.81
C TYR A 2 0.10 49.30 -5.04
N ASP A 3 1.21 48.94 -5.70
CA ASP A 3 2.52 48.74 -5.05
C ASP A 3 3.03 49.98 -4.27
N ARG A 4 2.59 51.18 -4.65
CA ARG A 4 2.96 52.42 -3.96
C ARG A 4 2.17 52.59 -2.67
N LEU A 5 0.87 52.24 -2.69
CA LEU A 5 -0.02 52.32 -1.53
C LEU A 5 0.29 51.20 -0.53
N GLU A 6 0.61 49.99 -1.01
CA GLU A 6 1.05 48.86 -0.19
C GLU A 6 2.38 49.16 0.52
N ALA A 7 3.35 49.76 -0.17
CA ALA A 7 4.62 50.12 0.44
C ALA A 7 4.53 51.26 1.48
N GLU A 8 3.52 52.13 1.38
CA GLU A 8 3.36 53.28 2.28
C GLU A 8 2.48 52.98 3.50
N TYR A 9 1.49 52.07 3.35
CA TYR A 9 0.49 51.78 4.39
C TYR A 9 0.39 50.30 4.78
N GLY A 10 1.17 49.39 4.18
CA GLY A 10 1.09 47.94 4.45
C GLY A 10 1.54 47.49 5.84
N GLU A 11 2.31 48.32 6.56
CA GLU A 11 2.72 48.08 7.96
C GLU A 11 1.96 48.95 8.98
N ALA A 12 0.94 49.70 8.54
CA ALA A 12 0.15 50.54 9.43
C ALA A 12 -0.92 49.73 10.17
N ASP A 13 -1.04 49.94 11.49
CA ASP A 13 -2.04 49.25 12.33
C ASP A 13 -3.50 49.62 11.98
N GLU A 14 -3.73 50.79 11.37
CA GLU A 14 -5.05 51.26 10.94
C GLU A 14 -4.91 52.09 9.65
N LEU A 15 -5.62 51.67 8.60
CA LEU A 15 -5.64 52.35 7.29
C LEU A 15 -6.65 53.51 7.33
N PRO A 16 -6.28 54.72 6.85
CA PRO A 16 -7.26 55.78 6.64
C PRO A 16 -8.36 55.32 5.67
N ASP A 17 -9.63 55.61 5.98
CA ASP A 17 -10.80 55.15 5.22
C ASP A 17 -10.71 55.42 3.71
N GLU A 18 -10.10 56.55 3.32
CA GLU A 18 -9.92 56.93 1.90
C GLU A 18 -8.89 56.04 1.18
N VAL A 19 -7.87 55.54 1.90
CA VAL A 19 -6.83 54.64 1.35
C VAL A 19 -7.34 53.21 1.27
N ASP A 20 -8.08 52.76 2.29
CA ASP A 20 -8.76 51.44 2.28
C ASP A 20 -9.75 51.34 1.12
N GLN A 21 -10.60 52.37 0.95
CA GLN A 21 -11.52 52.44 -0.18
C GLN A 21 -10.79 52.41 -1.53
N ARG A 22 -9.66 53.13 -1.64
CA ARG A 22 -8.89 53.20 -2.88
C ARG A 22 -8.17 51.89 -3.20
N LEU A 23 -7.67 51.18 -2.20
CA LEU A 23 -7.11 49.83 -2.36
C LEU A 23 -8.19 48.85 -2.81
N GLY A 24 -9.37 48.86 -2.18
CA GLY A 24 -10.49 48.01 -2.57
C GLY A 24 -10.98 48.26 -4.01
N GLU A 25 -10.99 49.52 -4.47
CA GLU A 25 -11.28 49.86 -5.87
C GLU A 25 -10.23 49.31 -6.84
N ILE A 26 -8.95 49.42 -6.49
CA ILE A 26 -7.83 48.97 -7.31
C ILE A 26 -7.80 47.43 -7.39
N GLU A 27 -8.01 46.74 -6.26
CA GLU A 27 -8.12 45.28 -6.19
C GLU A 27 -9.33 44.78 -6.99
N SER A 28 -10.48 45.45 -6.89
CA SER A 28 -11.66 45.11 -7.69
C SER A 28 -11.41 45.30 -9.19
N ALA A 29 -10.69 46.35 -9.57
CA ALA A 29 -10.34 46.61 -10.97
C ALA A 29 -9.29 45.62 -11.51
N LEU A 30 -8.31 45.24 -10.70
CA LEU A 30 -7.34 44.19 -11.01
C LEU A 30 -8.01 42.82 -11.14
N GLY A 31 -8.89 42.46 -10.20
CA GLY A 31 -9.68 41.24 -10.26
C GLY A 31 -10.53 41.16 -11.52
N ALA A 32 -11.13 42.27 -11.96
CA ALA A 32 -11.88 42.33 -13.21
C ALA A 32 -11.00 42.18 -14.48
N LEU A 33 -9.74 42.59 -14.42
CA LEU A 33 -8.77 42.40 -15.50
C LEU A 33 -8.26 40.95 -15.55
N GLU A 34 -8.01 40.33 -14.41
CA GLU A 34 -7.61 38.92 -14.30
C GLU A 34 -8.76 37.98 -14.67
N SER A 35 -9.99 38.32 -14.31
CA SER A 35 -11.19 37.55 -14.67
C SER A 35 -11.70 37.83 -16.09
N ARG A 36 -10.97 38.62 -16.89
CA ARG A 36 -11.42 38.99 -18.23
C ARG A 36 -11.43 37.75 -19.13
N PRO A 37 -12.54 37.45 -19.83
CA PRO A 37 -12.60 36.33 -20.73
C PRO A 37 -11.53 36.49 -21.83
N MET A 38 -10.69 35.47 -21.97
CA MET A 38 -9.65 35.43 -22.98
C MET A 38 -10.30 35.38 -24.37
N ASN A 39 -10.03 36.39 -25.20
CA ASN A 39 -10.54 36.44 -26.56
C ASN A 39 -9.60 35.61 -27.46
N TYR A 40 -10.06 34.43 -27.88
CA TYR A 40 -9.33 33.55 -28.79
C TYR A 40 -9.55 33.98 -30.25
N ASP A 41 -8.54 33.78 -31.10
CA ASP A 41 -8.69 34.02 -32.54
C ASP A 41 -9.77 33.08 -33.12
N PRO A 42 -10.72 33.56 -33.94
CA PRO A 42 -11.72 32.71 -34.57
C PRO A 42 -11.15 31.48 -35.31
N ALA A 43 -9.92 31.56 -35.85
CA ALA A 43 -9.25 30.44 -36.48
C ALA A 43 -8.77 29.37 -35.48
N GLU A 44 -8.46 29.76 -34.24
CA GLU A 44 -8.04 28.87 -33.17
C GLU A 44 -9.24 28.18 -32.51
N ILE A 45 -10.38 28.87 -32.39
CA ILE A 45 -11.64 28.30 -31.86
C ILE A 45 -12.12 27.09 -32.68
N VAL A 46 -11.79 27.03 -33.97
CA VAL A 46 -12.17 25.91 -34.85
C VAL A 46 -11.35 24.64 -34.56
N ARG A 47 -10.17 24.76 -33.95
CA ARG A 47 -9.21 23.64 -33.73
C ARG A 47 -8.96 23.33 -32.26
N ALA A 48 -9.18 24.29 -31.38
CA ALA A 48 -8.98 24.13 -29.94
C ALA A 48 -10.27 23.65 -29.26
N GLY A 49 -10.14 22.58 -28.49
CA GLY A 49 -11.17 22.08 -27.59
C GLY A 49 -11.18 22.78 -26.23
N VAL A 50 -12.15 22.39 -25.42
CA VAL A 50 -12.33 22.82 -24.04
C VAL A 50 -12.23 21.61 -23.12
N PHE A 51 -11.47 21.75 -22.04
CA PHE A 51 -11.49 20.79 -20.93
C PHE A 51 -12.42 21.32 -19.86
N ILE A 52 -13.45 20.54 -19.54
CA ILE A 52 -14.40 20.87 -18.49
C ILE A 52 -14.13 19.93 -17.33
N SER A 53 -13.81 20.51 -16.17
CA SER A 53 -13.64 19.79 -14.93
C SER A 53 -14.51 20.42 -13.84
N ILE A 54 -14.68 19.70 -12.74
CA ILE A 54 -15.42 20.19 -11.57
C ILE A 54 -14.41 20.34 -10.44
N GLY A 55 -14.36 21.54 -9.85
CA GLY A 55 -13.49 21.88 -8.74
C GLY A 55 -13.86 21.14 -7.45
N ARG A 56 -12.98 21.22 -6.45
CA ARG A 56 -13.13 20.50 -5.18
C ARG A 56 -14.43 20.83 -4.42
N ASP A 57 -14.98 22.01 -4.69
CA ASP A 57 -16.21 22.53 -4.06
C ASP A 57 -17.45 22.41 -4.96
N GLY A 58 -17.33 21.78 -6.14
CA GLY A 58 -18.44 21.57 -7.07
C GLY A 58 -18.58 22.64 -8.16
N ASP A 59 -17.69 23.64 -8.18
CA ASP A 59 -17.70 24.70 -9.19
C ASP A 59 -17.22 24.19 -10.56
N LEU A 60 -17.80 24.72 -11.62
CA LEU A 60 -17.44 24.37 -12.99
C LEU A 60 -16.14 25.07 -13.40
N LEU A 61 -15.07 24.29 -13.61
CA LEU A 61 -13.78 24.76 -14.11
C LEU A 61 -13.68 24.50 -15.61
N VAL A 62 -13.47 25.56 -16.39
CA VAL A 62 -13.49 25.48 -17.87
C VAL A 62 -12.20 26.03 -18.44
N ASP A 63 -11.25 25.13 -18.73
CA ASP A 63 -9.98 25.49 -19.34
C ASP A 63 -10.05 25.33 -20.87
N ARG A 64 -9.84 26.43 -21.58
CA ARG A 64 -9.97 26.53 -23.04
C ARG A 64 -8.60 26.68 -23.70
N GLY A 65 -8.45 26.20 -24.93
CA GLY A 65 -7.22 26.35 -25.71
C GLY A 65 -6.42 25.06 -25.89
N TYR A 66 -6.99 23.89 -25.58
CA TYR A 66 -6.33 22.61 -25.80
C TYR A 66 -6.54 22.13 -27.23
N VAL A 67 -5.47 22.04 -28.02
CA VAL A 67 -5.50 21.50 -29.38
C VAL A 67 -5.06 20.03 -29.32
N ARG A 68 -5.77 19.14 -30.01
CA ARG A 68 -5.34 17.75 -30.11
C ARG A 68 -4.06 17.68 -30.95
N PRO A 69 -3.13 16.74 -30.68
CA PRO A 69 -1.89 16.63 -31.45
C PRO A 69 -2.12 16.52 -32.97
N GLU A 70 -3.21 15.87 -33.39
CA GLU A 70 -3.63 15.76 -34.78
C GLU A 70 -4.13 17.07 -35.43
N ASP A 71 -4.52 18.07 -34.63
CA ASP A 71 -5.07 19.36 -35.06
C ASP A 71 -4.06 20.52 -34.92
N GLU A 72 -2.85 20.23 -34.46
CA GLU A 72 -1.76 21.20 -34.32
C GLU A 72 -1.24 21.61 -35.70
N ALA A 73 -1.22 22.92 -35.98
CA ALA A 73 -0.75 23.43 -37.27
C ALA A 73 0.74 23.08 -37.46
N THR A 74 1.06 22.31 -38.50
CA THR A 74 2.45 21.99 -38.84
C THR A 74 3.19 23.28 -39.14
N LYS A 75 4.11 23.69 -38.27
CA LYS A 75 5.00 24.82 -38.56
C LYS A 75 5.83 24.44 -39.79
N ALA A 76 5.65 25.18 -40.88
CA ALA A 76 6.57 25.16 -42.00
C ALA A 76 7.92 25.68 -41.47
N VAL A 77 8.84 24.77 -41.20
CA VAL A 77 10.25 25.11 -41.09
C VAL A 77 10.72 25.53 -42.48
N ASP A 78 11.20 26.78 -42.56
CA ASP A 78 11.80 27.34 -43.76
C ASP A 78 12.87 26.40 -44.32
N ALA A 79 12.84 26.27 -45.63
CA ALA A 79 13.72 25.45 -46.43
C ALA A 79 15.18 25.89 -46.29
N ASP A 80 16.10 24.93 -46.09
CA ASP A 80 17.38 25.02 -46.77
C ASP A 80 18.01 23.65 -47.09
N ALA A 81 18.39 23.54 -48.37
CA ALA A 81 19.41 22.70 -49.00
C ALA A 81 19.51 21.19 -48.68
N ALA A 82 19.10 20.36 -49.65
CA ALA A 82 20.00 19.69 -50.62
C ALA A 82 19.42 18.36 -51.15
N ASP A 83 19.31 18.32 -52.47
CA ASP A 83 18.83 17.26 -53.39
C ASP A 83 19.88 16.13 -53.58
N PRO A 84 19.72 15.18 -54.53
CA PRO A 84 18.80 14.03 -54.66
C PRO A 84 19.57 12.67 -54.73
N GLN A 85 18.90 11.50 -54.61
CA GLN A 85 18.98 10.44 -55.63
C GLN A 85 18.10 9.20 -55.34
N GLY A 86 17.48 8.65 -56.39
CA GLY A 86 17.24 7.20 -56.56
C GLY A 86 15.79 6.71 -56.48
N THR A 87 14.92 7.07 -57.43
CA THR A 87 14.48 6.21 -58.58
C THR A 87 13.52 5.04 -58.28
N THR A 88 12.28 5.25 -58.74
CA THR A 88 11.38 4.37 -59.55
C THR A 88 10.66 3.18 -58.93
N ASP A 89 9.34 3.36 -58.74
CA ASP A 89 8.19 2.66 -59.37
C ASP A 89 8.21 1.11 -59.45
N SER A 90 7.29 0.44 -58.75
CA SER A 90 5.93 0.01 -59.21
C SER A 90 6.00 -1.15 -60.23
N GLU A 91 5.19 -2.21 -60.22
CA GLU A 91 4.07 -2.77 -59.46
C GLU A 91 3.91 -4.18 -60.07
N ASP A 92 3.35 -5.16 -59.34
CA ASP A 92 2.19 -5.96 -59.77
C ASP A 92 2.11 -7.35 -59.08
N GLY A 93 0.91 -7.62 -58.56
CA GLY A 93 0.25 -8.92 -58.68
C GLY A 93 0.29 -9.91 -57.51
N GLY A 94 -0.85 -10.07 -56.82
CA GLY A 94 -1.32 -11.41 -56.39
C GLY A 94 -1.84 -11.60 -54.96
N ASP A 95 -3.16 -11.42 -54.84
CA ASP A 95 -4.17 -11.92 -53.89
C ASP A 95 -3.82 -13.01 -52.83
N GLY A 96 -4.37 -12.84 -51.61
CA GLY A 96 -4.49 -13.86 -50.56
C GLY A 96 -4.40 -13.33 -49.11
N PRO A 97 -5.47 -13.37 -48.28
CA PRO A 97 -5.41 -12.91 -46.89
C PRO A 97 -4.79 -13.99 -46.00
N SER A 98 -3.50 -13.84 -45.66
CA SER A 98 -2.85 -14.69 -44.66
C SER A 98 -2.84 -14.02 -43.29
N VAL A 99 -3.46 -14.72 -42.33
CA VAL A 99 -3.53 -14.39 -40.92
C VAL A 99 -2.12 -14.28 -40.34
N ARG A 100 -1.69 -13.07 -39.96
CA ARG A 100 -0.45 -12.87 -39.19
C ARG A 100 -0.75 -13.13 -37.72
N HIS A 101 -0.58 -14.38 -37.30
CA HIS A 101 -0.33 -14.69 -35.89
C HIS A 101 1.03 -14.10 -35.51
N ALA A 102 1.02 -12.99 -34.77
CA ALA A 102 2.21 -12.51 -34.08
C ALA A 102 2.48 -13.46 -32.90
N THR A 103 3.29 -14.48 -33.14
CA THR A 103 3.92 -15.26 -32.07
C THR A 103 4.94 -14.36 -31.38
N ILE A 104 4.54 -13.75 -30.26
CA ILE A 104 5.46 -13.05 -29.37
C ILE A 104 6.18 -14.11 -28.54
N THR A 105 7.35 -14.53 -29.00
CA THR A 105 8.30 -15.31 -28.22
C THR A 105 8.95 -14.37 -27.19
N ILE A 106 8.34 -14.19 -26.02
CA ILE A 106 9.06 -13.60 -24.88
C ILE A 106 9.96 -14.70 -24.32
N GLY A 107 11.20 -14.70 -24.81
CA GLY A 107 12.30 -15.41 -24.17
C GLY A 107 12.51 -14.80 -22.80
N ALA A 108 12.11 -15.55 -21.77
CA ALA A 108 12.56 -15.33 -20.41
C ALA A 108 14.06 -15.62 -20.35
N GLN A 109 14.87 -14.58 -20.56
CA GLN A 109 16.24 -14.54 -20.05
C GLN A 109 16.22 -13.70 -18.79
N ALA A 110 15.98 -14.40 -17.67
CA ALA A 110 16.42 -13.92 -16.37
C ALA A 110 17.93 -14.13 -16.31
N SER A 111 18.68 -13.04 -16.45
CA SER A 111 20.08 -12.97 -16.06
C SER A 111 20.31 -11.64 -15.35
N GLU A 112 20.67 -11.76 -14.08
CA GLU A 112 20.96 -10.72 -13.09
C GLU A 112 22.02 -9.70 -13.56
N PRO A 113 22.14 -8.55 -12.89
CA PRO A 113 23.45 -8.03 -12.53
C PRO A 113 23.80 -8.48 -11.10
N GLU A 114 24.75 -9.40 -10.99
CA GLU A 114 25.68 -9.41 -9.86
C GLU A 114 26.56 -8.16 -10.00
N GLU A 115 26.40 -7.19 -9.10
CA GLU A 115 27.52 -6.37 -8.63
C GLU A 115 27.41 -6.23 -7.11
N ASP A 116 28.41 -6.87 -6.48
CA ASP A 116 28.91 -6.66 -5.14
C ASP A 116 29.20 -5.17 -4.96
N ASP A 117 28.32 -4.46 -4.23
CA ASP A 117 28.56 -3.09 -3.81
C ASP A 117 27.85 -2.85 -2.47
N GLY A 118 28.64 -3.00 -1.40
CA GLY A 118 28.38 -2.52 -0.04
C GLY A 118 27.57 -3.44 0.88
N ASP A 119 27.92 -3.42 2.17
CA ASP A 119 27.17 -3.98 3.31
C ASP A 119 25.73 -3.42 3.46
N ALA A 120 25.29 -2.54 2.55
CA ALA A 120 23.97 -1.94 2.59
C ALA A 120 22.91 -2.93 2.10
N ILE A 121 21.96 -3.22 2.98
CA ILE A 121 20.80 -4.04 2.70
C ILE A 121 19.89 -3.33 1.68
N LYS A 122 19.86 -3.83 0.44
CA LYS A 122 19.02 -3.28 -0.65
C LYS A 122 17.53 -3.50 -0.34
N PRO A 123 16.62 -2.59 -0.74
CA PRO A 123 15.18 -2.79 -0.60
C PRO A 123 14.72 -4.02 -1.37
N LEU A 124 13.62 -4.63 -0.92
CA LEU A 124 13.04 -5.80 -1.60
C LEU A 124 12.65 -5.46 -3.04
N PRO A 125 12.84 -6.39 -4.00
CA PRO A 125 12.34 -6.22 -5.36
C PRO A 125 10.83 -5.93 -5.34
N GLU A 126 10.38 -4.92 -6.06
CA GLU A 126 8.96 -4.50 -6.00
C GLU A 126 7.99 -5.63 -6.32
N ARG A 127 8.31 -6.45 -7.34
CA ARG A 127 7.47 -7.59 -7.69
C ARG A 127 7.30 -8.56 -6.52
N LEU A 128 8.36 -8.76 -5.73
CA LEU A 128 8.31 -9.59 -4.52
C LEU A 128 7.42 -8.95 -3.45
N VAL A 129 7.48 -7.63 -3.26
CA VAL A 129 6.58 -6.92 -2.33
C VAL A 129 5.11 -7.08 -2.73
N ILE A 130 4.78 -6.97 -4.02
CA ILE A 130 3.41 -7.17 -4.52
C ILE A 130 2.94 -8.61 -4.22
N GLU A 131 3.77 -9.61 -4.46
CA GLU A 131 3.42 -11.01 -4.21
C GLU A 131 3.29 -11.32 -2.70
N LEU A 132 4.18 -10.81 -1.86
CA LEU A 132 4.07 -10.93 -0.40
C LEU A 132 2.77 -10.27 0.11
N THR A 133 2.48 -9.06 -0.33
CA THR A 133 1.24 -8.36 0.05
C THR A 133 -0.02 -9.00 -0.54
N ALA A 134 0.10 -9.80 -1.61
CA ALA A 134 -0.98 -10.67 -2.09
C ALA A 134 -1.27 -11.83 -1.12
N HIS A 135 -0.24 -12.48 -0.58
CA HIS A 135 -0.40 -13.46 0.52
C HIS A 135 -1.09 -12.83 1.73
N ARG A 136 -0.61 -11.66 2.16
CA ARG A 136 -1.19 -10.92 3.29
C ARG A 136 -2.66 -10.58 3.05
N THR A 137 -2.99 -10.10 1.86
CA THR A 137 -4.36 -9.77 1.49
C THR A 137 -5.25 -11.00 1.59
N LEU A 138 -4.83 -12.14 1.04
CA LEU A 138 -5.65 -13.36 1.04
C LEU A 138 -5.84 -13.93 2.45
N ALA A 139 -4.79 -13.94 3.27
CA ALA A 139 -4.87 -14.37 4.66
C ALA A 139 -5.80 -13.45 5.48
N LEU A 140 -5.71 -12.14 5.29
CA LEU A 140 -6.58 -11.17 5.96
C LEU A 140 -8.03 -11.29 5.51
N ARG A 141 -8.30 -11.61 4.23
CA ARG A 141 -9.66 -11.94 3.77
C ARG A 141 -10.22 -13.12 4.54
N ASN A 142 -9.45 -14.20 4.65
CA ASN A 142 -9.91 -15.38 5.38
C ASN A 142 -10.19 -15.04 6.85
N ALA A 143 -9.26 -14.36 7.51
CA ALA A 143 -9.40 -13.96 8.92
C ALA A 143 -10.62 -13.06 9.16
N VAL A 144 -10.89 -12.09 8.28
CA VAL A 144 -12.09 -11.22 8.40
C VAL A 144 -13.38 -12.01 8.18
N ALA A 145 -13.41 -12.95 7.23
CA ALA A 145 -14.58 -13.79 6.98
C ALA A 145 -14.92 -14.71 8.17
N GLU A 146 -13.92 -15.12 8.95
CA GLU A 146 -14.06 -15.94 10.16
C GLU A 146 -14.45 -15.13 11.40
N ASN A 147 -14.41 -13.79 11.32
CA ASN A 147 -14.68 -12.89 12.44
C ASN A 147 -15.85 -11.93 12.12
N PRO A 148 -17.13 -12.37 12.24
CA PRO A 148 -18.27 -11.56 11.83
C PRO A 148 -18.38 -10.20 12.51
N HIS A 149 -18.04 -10.13 13.80
CA HIS A 149 -18.01 -8.87 14.54
C HIS A 149 -17.02 -7.86 13.94
N VAL A 150 -15.82 -8.31 13.55
CA VAL A 150 -14.80 -7.45 12.93
C VAL A 150 -15.27 -7.01 11.53
N ALA A 151 -15.85 -7.92 10.75
CA ALA A 151 -16.37 -7.59 9.42
C ALA A 151 -17.50 -6.54 9.46
N ILE A 152 -18.46 -6.68 10.39
CA ILE A 152 -19.52 -5.69 10.60
C ILE A 152 -18.93 -4.35 11.04
N THR A 153 -17.96 -4.37 11.96
CA THR A 153 -17.28 -3.17 12.43
C THR A 153 -16.55 -2.46 11.28
N ALA A 154 -15.87 -3.19 10.41
CA ALA A 154 -15.17 -2.65 9.24
C ALA A 154 -16.15 -2.04 8.23
N LEU A 155 -17.25 -2.73 7.93
CA LEU A 155 -18.29 -2.24 7.05
C LEU A 155 -18.95 -0.98 7.62
N LEU A 156 -19.32 -0.99 8.90
CA LEU A 156 -19.91 0.16 9.57
C LEU A 156 -18.95 1.35 9.60
N HIS A 157 -17.66 1.13 9.92
CA HIS A 157 -16.62 2.17 9.86
C HIS A 157 -16.56 2.80 8.47
N ARG A 158 -16.60 2.00 7.40
CA ARG A 158 -16.64 2.52 6.03
C ARG A 158 -17.89 3.34 5.74
N LEU A 159 -19.07 2.83 6.09
CA LEU A 159 -20.34 3.52 5.90
C LEU A 159 -20.42 4.83 6.69
N VAL A 160 -19.91 4.85 7.93
CA VAL A 160 -19.81 6.07 8.76
C VAL A 160 -18.89 7.08 8.10
N LEU A 161 -17.71 6.69 7.62
CA LEU A 161 -16.82 7.62 6.93
C LEU A 161 -17.41 8.15 5.61
N ASP A 162 -18.20 7.36 4.90
CA ASP A 162 -18.84 7.79 3.64
C ASP A 162 -20.07 8.66 3.90
N THR A 163 -20.76 8.48 5.03
CA THR A 163 -21.95 9.25 5.40
C THR A 163 -21.59 10.58 6.09
N PHE A 164 -20.59 10.55 6.96
CA PHE A 164 -20.21 11.70 7.81
C PHE A 164 -18.88 12.34 7.42
N GLY A 165 -18.05 11.66 6.61
CA GLY A 165 -16.87 12.28 6.02
C GLY A 165 -17.26 13.17 4.84
N GLN A 166 -16.44 14.19 4.55
CA GLN A 166 -16.57 15.05 3.36
C GLN A 166 -16.18 14.28 2.08
N ARG A 167 -16.81 13.12 1.83
CA ARG A 167 -16.61 12.29 0.64
C ARG A 167 -17.96 12.08 -0.02
N SER A 168 -18.09 12.50 -1.27
CA SER A 168 -19.33 12.41 -2.02
C SER A 168 -19.66 10.94 -2.34
N SER A 169 -20.78 10.47 -1.79
CA SER A 169 -21.56 9.36 -2.34
C SER A 169 -22.81 9.95 -2.96
N THR A 170 -22.90 9.97 -4.28
CA THR A 170 -24.08 10.49 -4.98
C THR A 170 -25.05 9.33 -5.27
N GLY A 171 -26.14 9.21 -4.51
CA GLY A 171 -27.25 8.28 -4.80
C GLY A 171 -28.14 7.91 -3.61
N CYS A 172 -29.28 7.23 -3.87
CA CYS A 172 -30.28 6.91 -2.84
C CYS A 172 -30.00 5.64 -2.00
N VAL A 173 -29.09 4.75 -2.40
CA VAL A 173 -28.32 3.85 -1.51
C VAL A 173 -26.97 3.60 -2.19
N GLY A 174 -25.87 3.71 -1.45
CA GLY A 174 -24.53 3.35 -1.93
C GLY A 174 -23.80 2.46 -0.92
N ALA A 175 -23.53 1.21 -1.30
CA ALA A 175 -22.62 0.30 -0.59
C ALA A 175 -21.99 -0.63 -1.65
N SER A 176 -20.65 -0.69 -1.73
CA SER A 176 -19.98 -1.58 -2.68
C SER A 176 -18.84 -2.33 -2.02
N VAL A 177 -18.90 -3.66 -2.07
CA VAL A 177 -17.72 -4.51 -1.90
C VAL A 177 -17.16 -4.76 -3.29
N ARG A 178 -16.02 -4.15 -3.60
CA ARG A 178 -15.32 -4.44 -4.86
C ARG A 178 -14.43 -5.64 -4.64
N HIS A 179 -14.67 -6.70 -5.40
CA HIS A 179 -13.80 -7.86 -5.37
C HIS A 179 -12.38 -7.44 -5.77
N VAL A 180 -11.43 -7.59 -4.86
CA VAL A 180 -10.05 -7.19 -5.10
C VAL A 180 -9.35 -8.33 -5.85
N TYR A 181 -8.96 -8.05 -7.09
CA TYR A 181 -8.18 -8.97 -7.91
C TYR A 181 -6.70 -8.86 -7.57
N LEU A 182 -6.00 -10.00 -7.48
CA LEU A 182 -4.56 -10.06 -7.19
C LEU A 182 -3.84 -10.35 -8.52
N PRO A 183 -3.33 -9.33 -9.25
CA PRO A 183 -2.84 -9.49 -10.62
C PRO A 183 -1.49 -10.20 -10.70
N VAL A 184 -0.68 -10.09 -9.64
CA VAL A 184 0.61 -10.76 -9.53
C VAL A 184 0.53 -11.68 -8.33
N GLN A 185 0.75 -12.98 -8.58
CA GLN A 185 0.67 -14.02 -7.57
C GLN A 185 1.87 -14.94 -7.71
N ASP A 186 2.37 -15.40 -6.56
CA ASP A 186 3.27 -16.55 -6.52
C ASP A 186 2.50 -17.84 -6.85
N ALA A 187 3.20 -18.84 -7.40
CA ALA A 187 2.59 -20.11 -7.79
C ALA A 187 1.89 -20.83 -6.62
N GLY A 188 2.42 -20.70 -5.40
CA GLY A 188 1.87 -21.33 -4.20
C GLY A 188 0.65 -20.62 -3.60
N LEU A 189 0.33 -19.38 -4.02
CA LEU A 189 -0.72 -18.58 -3.37
C LEU A 189 -2.11 -19.25 -3.47
N LYS A 190 -2.45 -19.79 -4.66
CA LYS A 190 -3.74 -20.44 -4.92
C LYS A 190 -3.96 -21.71 -4.08
N ASP A 191 -2.87 -22.36 -3.70
CA ASP A 191 -2.90 -23.60 -2.93
C ASP A 191 -2.68 -23.38 -1.43
N SER A 192 -2.55 -22.11 -1.00
CA SER A 192 -2.39 -21.77 0.41
C SER A 192 -3.61 -22.19 1.25
N PRO A 193 -3.43 -22.45 2.56
CA PRO A 193 -4.55 -22.79 3.45
C PRO A 193 -5.67 -21.75 3.42
N SER A 194 -5.32 -20.47 3.39
CA SER A 194 -6.28 -19.37 3.30
C SER A 194 -7.07 -19.38 1.98
N ALA A 195 -6.41 -19.70 0.85
CA ALA A 195 -7.09 -19.79 -0.45
C ALA A 195 -8.15 -20.90 -0.43
N ARG A 196 -7.76 -22.11 0.01
CA ARG A 196 -8.66 -23.26 0.09
C ARG A 196 -9.83 -23.01 1.04
N ALA A 197 -9.57 -22.44 2.22
CA ALA A 197 -10.62 -22.10 3.18
C ALA A 197 -11.63 -21.08 2.61
N VAL A 198 -11.16 -20.08 1.86
CA VAL A 198 -12.03 -19.11 1.17
C VAL A 198 -12.87 -19.79 0.10
N ASP A 199 -12.27 -20.61 -0.75
CA ASP A 199 -12.95 -21.32 -1.85
C ASP A 199 -13.98 -22.33 -1.33
N GLU A 200 -13.62 -23.14 -0.34
CA GLU A 200 -14.52 -24.12 0.30
C GLU A 200 -15.72 -23.43 0.95
N ARG A 201 -15.49 -22.34 1.69
CA ARG A 201 -16.56 -21.54 2.29
C ARG A 201 -17.44 -20.89 1.22
N HIS A 202 -16.85 -20.43 0.12
CA HIS A 202 -17.60 -19.83 -0.98
C HIS A 202 -18.49 -20.85 -1.67
N GLU A 203 -17.98 -22.04 -2.00
CA GLU A 203 -18.76 -23.10 -2.63
C GLU A 203 -19.84 -23.66 -1.69
N ALA A 204 -19.58 -23.73 -0.38
CA ALA A 204 -20.60 -24.08 0.62
C ALA A 204 -21.79 -23.09 0.57
N TRP A 205 -21.52 -21.78 0.65
CA TRP A 205 -22.57 -20.76 0.55
C TRP A 205 -23.30 -20.82 -0.79
N LYS A 206 -22.56 -20.96 -1.90
CA LYS A 206 -23.13 -21.02 -3.24
C LYS A 206 -24.05 -22.23 -3.45
N GLY A 207 -23.81 -23.34 -2.73
CA GLY A 207 -24.70 -24.50 -2.72
C GLY A 207 -26.05 -24.23 -2.05
N ASP A 208 -26.09 -23.36 -1.05
CA ASP A 208 -27.28 -23.07 -0.24
C ASP A 208 -28.08 -21.86 -0.75
N ILE A 209 -27.41 -20.85 -1.34
CA ILE A 209 -28.04 -19.60 -1.77
C ILE A 209 -28.96 -19.85 -2.99
N PRO A 210 -30.26 -19.56 -2.91
CA PRO A 210 -31.19 -19.70 -4.04
C PRO A 210 -31.02 -18.54 -5.02
N LEU A 211 -30.05 -18.66 -5.93
CA LEU A 211 -29.83 -17.68 -6.99
C LEU A 211 -30.84 -17.86 -8.15
N GLY A 212 -31.32 -16.75 -8.71
CA GLY A 212 -32.15 -16.74 -9.93
C GLY A 212 -33.56 -16.16 -9.77
N ASP A 213 -34.01 -15.92 -8.53
CA ASP A 213 -35.25 -15.19 -8.22
C ASP A 213 -35.04 -14.27 -7.01
N ASP A 214 -35.26 -12.98 -7.20
CA ASP A 214 -34.94 -11.95 -6.21
C ASP A 214 -35.83 -12.04 -4.96
N GLU A 215 -37.12 -12.37 -5.14
CA GLU A 215 -38.07 -12.53 -4.04
C GLU A 215 -37.74 -13.77 -3.19
N THR A 216 -37.40 -14.90 -3.83
CA THR A 216 -36.94 -16.10 -3.13
C THR A 216 -35.64 -15.85 -2.38
N LEU A 217 -34.68 -15.14 -2.98
CA LEU A 217 -33.44 -14.76 -2.31
C LEU A 217 -33.71 -13.87 -1.09
N TRP A 218 -34.58 -12.87 -1.23
CA TRP A 218 -34.95 -11.97 -0.14
C TRP A 218 -35.57 -12.74 1.03
N ALA A 219 -36.56 -13.59 0.76
CA ALA A 219 -37.22 -14.40 1.79
C ALA A 219 -36.24 -15.37 2.48
N TRP A 220 -35.30 -15.95 1.72
CA TRP A 220 -34.24 -16.80 2.29
C TRP A 220 -33.32 -16.02 3.21
N LEU A 221 -32.83 -14.84 2.78
CA LEU A 221 -31.99 -13.96 3.60
C LEU A 221 -32.72 -13.48 4.87
N ASP A 222 -34.00 -13.13 4.75
CA ASP A 222 -34.84 -12.70 5.88
C ASP A 222 -35.07 -13.83 6.89
N GLY A 223 -35.17 -15.08 6.40
CA GLY A 223 -35.33 -16.27 7.22
C GLY A 223 -34.05 -16.79 7.89
N LEU A 224 -32.87 -16.28 7.54
CA LEU A 224 -31.62 -16.64 8.22
C LEU A 224 -31.61 -16.16 9.67
N ASP A 225 -31.11 -17.01 10.55
CA ASP A 225 -30.78 -16.62 11.92
C ASP A 225 -29.61 -15.63 11.95
N ASP A 226 -29.48 -14.91 13.07
CA ASP A 226 -28.48 -13.86 13.20
C ASP A 226 -27.06 -14.38 12.99
N ALA A 227 -26.74 -15.60 13.46
CA ALA A 227 -25.42 -16.17 13.30
C ALA A 227 -25.08 -16.39 11.81
N SER A 228 -25.97 -17.04 11.06
CA SER A 228 -25.77 -17.29 9.62
C SER A 228 -25.76 -16.00 8.82
N ARG A 229 -26.63 -15.04 9.15
CA ARG A 229 -26.68 -13.73 8.50
C ARG A 229 -25.39 -12.95 8.67
N HIS A 230 -24.85 -12.91 9.89
CA HIS A 230 -23.58 -12.25 10.16
C HIS A 230 -22.40 -12.98 9.50
N ALA A 231 -22.39 -14.32 9.48
CA ALA A 231 -21.36 -15.10 8.80
C ALA A 231 -21.36 -14.87 7.28
N LEU A 232 -22.54 -14.86 6.65
CA LEU A 232 -22.68 -14.55 5.22
C LEU A 232 -22.24 -13.12 4.92
N LEU A 233 -22.66 -12.15 5.73
CA LEU A 233 -22.23 -10.76 5.60
C LEU A 233 -20.70 -10.65 5.71
N ALA A 234 -20.09 -11.34 6.67
CA ALA A 234 -18.64 -11.33 6.86
C ALA A 234 -17.91 -11.91 5.64
N HIS A 235 -18.42 -13.02 5.09
CA HIS A 235 -17.89 -13.60 3.87
C HIS A 235 -17.98 -12.61 2.70
N CYS A 236 -19.14 -11.95 2.50
CA CYS A 236 -19.29 -10.94 1.47
C CYS A 236 -18.32 -9.77 1.66
N VAL A 237 -18.24 -9.19 2.87
CA VAL A 237 -17.34 -8.05 3.18
C VAL A 237 -15.87 -8.41 2.95
N SER A 238 -15.48 -9.65 3.26
CA SER A 238 -14.10 -10.10 3.13
C SER A 238 -13.53 -9.91 1.71
N PHE A 239 -14.33 -10.06 0.65
CA PHE A 239 -13.86 -9.87 -0.72
C PHE A 239 -13.43 -8.44 -1.07
N GLY A 240 -13.82 -7.46 -0.25
CA GLY A 240 -13.40 -6.07 -0.36
C GLY A 240 -12.09 -5.74 0.33
N ILE A 241 -11.53 -6.67 1.12
CA ILE A 241 -10.28 -6.43 1.83
C ILE A 241 -9.11 -6.40 0.85
N ASN A 242 -8.35 -5.31 0.93
CA ASN A 242 -7.18 -5.04 0.12
C ASN A 242 -6.00 -4.63 1.00
N ALA A 243 -5.01 -5.50 1.15
CA ALA A 243 -3.72 -5.19 1.78
C ALA A 243 -2.58 -5.21 0.74
N LEU A 244 -2.91 -5.11 -0.56
CA LEU A 244 -1.96 -5.23 -1.66
C LEU A 244 -1.15 -3.93 -1.81
N PHE A 245 0.16 -4.09 -1.99
CA PHE A 245 1.01 -3.00 -2.44
C PHE A 245 0.78 -2.73 -3.93
N GLU A 246 0.52 -1.48 -4.27
CA GLU A 246 0.44 -0.99 -5.64
C GLU A 246 1.33 0.24 -5.74
N ARG A 247 2.25 0.27 -6.71
CA ARG A 247 3.13 1.42 -6.89
C ARG A 247 2.28 2.68 -7.16
N PRO A 248 2.44 3.74 -6.35
CA PRO A 248 1.75 4.99 -6.62
C PRO A 248 2.20 5.57 -7.95
N ASN A 249 1.24 5.92 -8.80
CA ASN A 249 1.51 6.50 -10.11
C ASN A 249 0.83 7.86 -10.25
N PRO A 250 1.59 8.96 -10.12
CA PRO A 250 1.04 10.32 -10.20
C PRO A 250 0.49 10.68 -11.60
N TYR A 251 0.82 9.89 -12.62
CA TYR A 251 0.40 10.14 -14.01
C TYR A 251 -0.81 9.31 -14.44
N SER A 252 -1.33 8.41 -13.59
CA SER A 252 -2.53 7.63 -13.90
C SER A 252 -3.74 8.20 -13.16
N GLY A 253 -4.79 8.58 -13.90
CA GLY A 253 -6.05 9.05 -13.31
C GLY A 253 -6.85 7.98 -12.54
N SER A 254 -6.41 6.72 -12.57
CA SER A 254 -7.04 5.58 -11.91
C SER A 254 -6.13 4.83 -10.93
N GLY A 255 -4.86 5.23 -10.80
CA GLY A 255 -3.91 4.59 -9.88
C GLY A 255 -4.02 5.10 -8.45
N VAL A 256 -3.46 4.36 -7.51
CA VAL A 256 -3.42 4.75 -6.10
C VAL A 256 -2.44 5.91 -5.91
N SER A 257 -2.81 6.91 -5.11
CA SER A 257 -1.86 7.94 -4.64
C SER A 257 -1.02 7.40 -3.49
N GLN A 258 0.12 8.04 -3.19
CA GLN A 258 0.94 7.66 -2.04
C GLN A 258 0.10 7.65 -0.74
N HIS A 259 -0.65 8.73 -0.52
CA HIS A 259 -1.54 8.84 0.64
C HIS A 259 -2.60 7.72 0.70
N GLY A 260 -3.18 7.35 -0.45
CA GLY A 260 -4.16 6.27 -0.54
C GLY A 260 -3.56 4.90 -0.23
N LEU A 261 -2.31 4.66 -0.65
CA LEU A 261 -1.57 3.45 -0.33
C LEU A 261 -1.25 3.40 1.17
N ASP A 262 -0.73 4.49 1.74
CA ASP A 262 -0.41 4.56 3.18
C ASP A 262 -1.65 4.36 4.05
N GLN A 263 -2.78 4.93 3.64
CA GLN A 263 -4.07 4.70 4.29
C GLN A 263 -4.49 3.23 4.22
N ARG A 264 -4.38 2.61 3.04
CA ARG A 264 -4.71 1.19 2.85
C ARG A 264 -3.86 0.30 3.77
N MET A 265 -2.56 0.54 3.85
CA MET A 265 -1.66 -0.25 4.70
C MET A 265 -2.04 -0.11 6.19
N ARG A 266 -2.29 1.11 6.66
CA ARG A 266 -2.74 1.35 8.06
C ARG A 266 -4.08 0.70 8.39
N GLU A 267 -5.02 0.72 7.46
CA GLU A 267 -6.33 0.08 7.65
C GLU A 267 -6.20 -1.45 7.64
N ALA A 268 -5.33 -2.00 6.79
CA ALA A 268 -5.00 -3.43 6.80
C ALA A 268 -4.35 -3.85 8.13
N ASP A 269 -3.38 -3.08 8.65
CA ASP A 269 -2.77 -3.32 9.97
C ASP A 269 -3.82 -3.37 11.08
N ARG A 270 -4.75 -2.40 11.10
CA ARG A 270 -5.84 -2.37 12.09
C ARG A 270 -6.68 -3.64 12.03
N LEU A 271 -7.02 -4.11 10.83
CA LEU A 271 -7.78 -5.33 10.67
C LEU A 271 -6.98 -6.56 11.09
N SER A 272 -5.69 -6.64 10.74
CA SER A 272 -4.81 -7.71 11.20
C SER A 272 -4.78 -7.82 12.72
N HIS A 273 -4.65 -6.69 13.44
CA HIS A 273 -4.72 -6.67 14.89
C HIS A 273 -6.10 -7.08 15.42
N ALA A 274 -7.19 -6.57 14.82
CA ALA A 274 -8.55 -6.86 15.28
C ALA A 274 -8.97 -8.33 15.08
N THR A 275 -8.46 -9.00 14.04
CA THR A 275 -8.71 -10.42 13.80
C THR A 275 -7.70 -11.33 14.49
N GLY A 276 -6.63 -10.78 15.07
CA GLY A 276 -5.48 -11.56 15.55
C GLY A 276 -4.79 -12.34 14.42
N LEU A 277 -4.73 -11.78 13.20
CA LEU A 277 -4.07 -12.44 12.08
C LEU A 277 -2.58 -12.54 12.33
N ASP A 278 -2.06 -13.75 12.36
CA ASP A 278 -0.64 -14.08 12.28
C ASP A 278 -0.35 -14.76 10.93
N MET A 279 0.65 -14.27 10.20
CA MET A 279 1.01 -14.81 8.88
C MET A 279 1.69 -16.18 8.95
N VAL A 280 2.39 -16.48 10.05
CA VAL A 280 2.96 -17.81 10.34
C VAL A 280 1.83 -18.81 10.57
N ASP A 281 0.83 -18.47 11.38
CA ASP A 281 -0.33 -19.33 11.64
C ASP A 281 -1.20 -19.49 10.38
N ALA A 282 -1.26 -18.47 9.53
CA ALA A 282 -1.86 -18.55 8.20
C ALA A 282 -1.09 -19.46 7.22
N GLY A 283 0.05 -20.01 7.65
CA GLY A 283 0.84 -21.01 6.94
C GLY A 283 1.96 -20.44 6.07
N TRP A 284 2.32 -19.16 6.22
CA TRP A 284 3.42 -18.58 5.48
C TRP A 284 4.77 -19.01 6.06
N ARG A 285 5.70 -19.41 5.18
CA ARG A 285 7.09 -19.77 5.51
C ARG A 285 8.01 -19.24 4.41
N PRO A 286 9.24 -18.78 4.72
CA PRO A 286 10.20 -18.40 3.70
C PRO A 286 10.75 -19.67 3.02
N THR A 287 10.64 -19.74 1.70
CA THR A 287 11.20 -20.81 0.87
C THR A 287 12.10 -20.24 -0.21
N VAL A 288 12.91 -21.09 -0.84
CA VAL A 288 13.71 -20.73 -2.02
C VAL A 288 12.84 -20.17 -3.13
N GLU A 289 11.66 -20.74 -3.34
CA GLU A 289 10.75 -20.33 -4.41
C GLU A 289 10.09 -18.98 -4.14
N ASN A 290 9.57 -18.77 -2.92
CA ASN A 290 8.73 -17.60 -2.64
C ASN A 290 9.52 -16.35 -2.20
N TYR A 291 10.71 -16.50 -1.60
CA TYR A 291 11.45 -15.38 -1.01
C TYR A 291 12.98 -15.54 -1.15
N LEU A 292 13.56 -16.62 -0.59
CA LEU A 292 15.00 -16.75 -0.38
C LEU A 292 15.80 -16.82 -1.69
N GLY A 293 15.26 -17.40 -2.75
CA GLY A 293 15.89 -17.43 -4.06
C GLY A 293 15.85 -16.10 -4.82
N ARG A 294 15.08 -15.12 -4.32
CA ARG A 294 14.70 -13.89 -5.04
C ARG A 294 15.32 -12.63 -4.44
N VAL A 295 15.95 -12.74 -3.28
CA VAL A 295 16.66 -11.66 -2.60
C VAL A 295 18.19 -11.82 -2.74
N THR A 296 18.94 -10.80 -2.34
CA THR A 296 20.42 -10.83 -2.35
C THR A 296 20.97 -11.74 -1.25
N LYS A 297 22.23 -12.16 -1.36
CA LYS A 297 22.91 -12.91 -0.28
C LYS A 297 22.86 -12.17 1.06
N SER A 298 23.09 -10.85 1.05
CA SER A 298 23.03 -10.01 2.25
C SER A 298 21.66 -10.07 2.94
N ARG A 299 20.57 -10.04 2.17
CA ARG A 299 19.20 -10.19 2.67
C ARG A 299 18.91 -11.60 3.21
N ILE A 300 19.46 -12.65 2.60
CA ILE A 300 19.35 -14.02 3.14
C ILE A 300 20.04 -14.10 4.50
N LEU A 301 21.27 -13.56 4.62
CA LEU A 301 22.02 -13.56 5.87
C LEU A 301 21.35 -12.72 6.96
N GLU A 302 20.76 -11.58 6.62
CA GLU A 302 19.93 -10.79 7.53
C GLU A 302 18.72 -11.60 8.04
N ALA A 303 17.95 -12.20 7.14
CA ALA A 303 16.80 -13.03 7.52
C ALA A 303 17.19 -14.19 8.44
N VAL A 304 18.29 -14.88 8.14
CA VAL A 304 18.81 -15.98 8.99
C VAL A 304 19.33 -15.46 10.32
N ARG A 305 19.99 -14.29 10.35
CA ARG A 305 20.43 -13.66 11.59
C ARG A 305 19.26 -13.31 12.51
N GLU A 306 18.19 -12.75 11.95
CA GLU A 306 16.97 -12.40 12.69
C GLU A 306 16.20 -13.63 13.18
N GLY A 307 16.03 -14.65 12.32
CA GLY A 307 15.20 -15.81 12.64
C GLY A 307 15.92 -16.96 13.36
N ALA A 308 17.23 -17.15 13.12
CA ALA A 308 18.02 -18.28 13.61
C ALA A 308 19.32 -17.87 14.32
N GLY A 309 19.60 -16.57 14.43
CA GLY A 309 20.74 -16.02 15.15
C GLY A 309 22.02 -15.89 14.33
N GLU A 310 22.96 -15.11 14.87
CA GLU A 310 24.22 -14.75 14.22
C GLU A 310 25.11 -15.96 13.88
N GLN A 311 25.15 -16.97 14.75
CA GLN A 311 25.94 -18.19 14.51
C GLN A 311 25.45 -18.94 13.27
N ALA A 312 24.13 -19.02 13.06
CA ALA A 312 23.55 -19.67 11.90
C ALA A 312 23.87 -18.90 10.60
N ALA A 313 23.87 -17.57 10.64
CA ALA A 313 24.26 -16.74 9.51
C ALA A 313 25.73 -16.96 9.11
N GLN A 314 26.65 -17.06 10.09
CA GLN A 314 28.07 -17.35 9.84
C GLN A 314 28.31 -18.74 9.25
N LEU A 315 27.46 -19.73 9.55
CA LEU A 315 27.60 -21.07 8.98
C LEU A 315 27.25 -21.12 7.48
N ILE A 316 26.53 -20.13 6.95
CA ILE A 316 26.06 -20.14 5.56
C ILE A 316 26.68 -19.03 4.69
N ASP A 317 27.44 -18.11 5.29
CA ASP A 317 27.98 -16.90 4.63
C ASP A 317 28.83 -17.17 3.38
N HIS A 318 29.62 -18.24 3.41
CA HIS A 318 30.55 -18.67 2.39
C HIS A 318 29.88 -19.46 1.27
N LEU A 319 28.60 -19.80 1.42
CA LEU A 319 27.87 -20.58 0.44
C LEU A 319 27.57 -19.75 -0.83
N LYS A 320 27.40 -20.45 -1.95
CA LYS A 320 26.87 -19.85 -3.17
C LYS A 320 25.38 -19.56 -2.98
N LYS A 321 24.84 -18.56 -3.69
CA LYS A 321 23.47 -18.04 -3.48
C LYS A 321 22.41 -19.14 -3.46
N GLY A 322 22.46 -20.08 -4.41
CA GLY A 322 21.49 -21.18 -4.48
C GLY A 322 21.58 -22.16 -3.31
N ASP A 323 22.78 -22.46 -2.82
CA ASP A 323 22.98 -23.36 -1.67
C ASP A 323 22.67 -22.64 -0.35
N MET A 324 23.06 -21.36 -0.26
CA MET A 324 22.71 -20.47 0.86
C MET A 324 21.20 -20.36 1.02
N ALA A 325 20.43 -20.17 -0.06
CA ALA A 325 18.98 -20.08 -0.01
C ALA A 325 18.33 -21.39 0.49
N LYS A 326 18.84 -22.55 0.06
CA LYS A 326 18.34 -23.86 0.53
C LYS A 326 18.64 -24.11 2.00
N GLU A 327 19.84 -23.76 2.45
CA GLU A 327 20.20 -23.92 3.85
C GLU A 327 19.45 -22.92 4.74
N ALA A 328 19.25 -21.69 4.26
CA ALA A 328 18.42 -20.70 4.93
C ALA A 328 16.96 -21.16 5.07
N GLU A 329 16.39 -21.81 4.05
CA GLU A 329 15.04 -22.40 4.14
C GLU A 329 14.97 -23.43 5.27
N ARG A 330 15.97 -24.31 5.40
CA ARG A 330 16.05 -25.28 6.48
C ARG A 330 16.17 -24.62 7.86
N LEU A 331 16.98 -23.58 7.98
CA LEU A 331 17.22 -22.86 9.23
C LEU A 331 15.99 -22.05 9.67
N LEU A 332 15.23 -21.49 8.73
CA LEU A 332 14.09 -20.63 9.02
C LEU A 332 12.75 -21.38 9.11
N ALA A 333 12.68 -22.64 8.70
CA ALA A 333 11.45 -23.43 8.61
C ALA A 333 10.58 -23.39 9.88
N GLU A 334 11.19 -23.37 11.07
CA GLU A 334 10.48 -23.36 12.37
C GLU A 334 10.75 -22.10 13.19
N SER A 335 11.42 -21.09 12.61
CA SER A 335 11.79 -19.86 13.31
C SER A 335 10.63 -18.90 13.58
N GLY A 336 9.53 -19.04 12.83
CA GLY A 336 8.45 -18.03 12.81
C GLY A 336 8.86 -16.72 12.12
N TRP A 337 10.03 -16.66 11.49
CA TRP A 337 10.50 -15.44 10.83
C TRP A 337 9.62 -15.05 9.64
N LEU A 338 9.34 -13.74 9.54
CA LEU A 338 8.57 -13.12 8.47
C LEU A 338 9.37 -11.95 7.84
N PRO A 339 9.24 -11.72 6.51
CA PRO A 339 9.79 -10.53 5.87
C PRO A 339 8.97 -9.30 6.23
N GLU A 340 9.61 -8.12 6.18
CA GLU A 340 9.04 -6.81 6.57
C GLU A 340 7.58 -6.59 6.09
N PRO A 341 7.18 -6.87 4.82
CA PRO A 341 5.81 -6.60 4.36
C PRO A 341 4.72 -7.49 5.00
N LEU A 342 5.11 -8.60 5.63
CA LEU A 342 4.22 -9.56 6.29
C LEU A 342 4.17 -9.38 7.80
N ARG A 343 5.06 -8.57 8.39
CA ARG A 343 5.04 -8.26 9.82
C ARG A 343 3.89 -7.32 10.14
N LEU A 344 3.37 -7.40 11.37
CA LEU A 344 2.47 -6.35 11.87
C LEU A 344 3.31 -5.14 12.27
N SER A 345 2.83 -3.95 11.88
CA SER A 345 3.39 -2.66 12.31
C SER A 345 3.41 -2.58 13.84
N GLY A 346 4.56 -2.88 14.46
CA GLY A 346 4.73 -2.98 15.91
C GLY A 346 5.74 -4.05 16.35
N ASP A 347 5.95 -5.10 15.55
CA ASP A 347 6.91 -6.19 15.88
C ASP A 347 8.38 -5.76 15.72
N ASP A 348 8.67 -4.82 14.80
CA ASP A 348 10.03 -4.30 14.61
C ASP A 348 10.54 -3.51 15.84
N ALA A 349 9.66 -3.14 16.77
CA ALA A 349 10.04 -2.50 18.03
C ALA A 349 10.44 -3.49 19.14
N GLN A 350 10.22 -4.81 18.97
CA GLN A 350 10.44 -5.82 20.01
C GLN A 350 11.70 -6.69 19.82
N VAL A 351 12.41 -6.60 18.69
CA VAL A 351 13.60 -7.46 18.41
C VAL A 351 14.92 -6.87 18.95
N GLY A 352 14.83 -5.98 19.95
CA GLY A 352 15.97 -5.21 20.47
C GLY A 352 16.30 -5.37 21.95
N GLU A 353 15.60 -6.23 22.69
CA GLU A 353 15.94 -6.52 24.09
C GLU A 353 16.06 -8.04 24.27
N PRO A 354 17.23 -8.56 24.73
CA PRO A 354 17.26 -9.93 25.20
C PRO A 354 16.25 -10.01 26.34
N ALA A 355 15.32 -10.96 26.25
CA ALA A 355 14.44 -11.32 27.36
C ALA A 355 15.30 -11.37 28.62
N GLY A 356 15.07 -10.40 29.50
CA GLY A 356 15.80 -10.27 30.75
C GLY A 356 15.73 -11.61 31.43
N ALA A 357 16.90 -12.19 31.71
CA ALA A 357 17.02 -13.31 32.60
C ALA A 357 16.18 -12.97 33.84
N GLU A 358 15.10 -13.72 34.04
CA GLU A 358 14.35 -13.67 35.27
C GLU A 358 15.38 -13.90 36.38
N ASP A 359 15.57 -12.87 37.20
CA ASP A 359 16.29 -12.97 38.47
C ASP A 359 15.54 -14.03 39.30
N GLU A 360 15.89 -15.30 39.12
CA GLU A 360 15.63 -16.34 40.09
C GLU A 360 16.33 -15.90 41.37
N ALA A 361 15.56 -15.28 42.26
CA ALA A 361 15.97 -14.93 43.61
C ALA A 361 16.63 -16.15 44.24
N LEU A 362 17.94 -16.08 44.41
CA LEU A 362 18.74 -17.11 45.05
C LEU A 362 18.13 -17.42 46.43
N PRO A 363 17.94 -18.71 46.79
CA PRO A 363 17.28 -19.07 48.03
C PRO A 363 18.07 -18.56 49.25
N GLU A 364 17.32 -18.10 50.26
CA GLU A 364 17.75 -17.42 51.50
C GLU A 364 18.79 -18.18 52.36
N PHE A 365 19.23 -19.37 51.95
CA PHE A 365 20.18 -20.20 52.69
C PHE A 365 21.66 -19.86 52.45
N LEU A 366 21.98 -18.99 51.48
CA LEU A 366 23.37 -18.63 51.11
C LEU A 366 23.81 -17.21 51.53
N ALA A 367 22.96 -16.44 52.21
CA ALA A 367 23.39 -15.19 52.85
C ALA A 367 24.05 -15.49 54.20
N VAL A 368 25.25 -16.08 54.16
CA VAL A 368 26.13 -16.14 55.33
C VAL A 368 26.98 -14.87 55.33
N ASP A 369 26.65 -13.98 56.27
CA ASP A 369 27.52 -12.88 56.72
C ASP A 369 28.85 -13.47 57.18
N ASP A 370 29.95 -12.96 56.61
CA ASP A 370 31.26 -13.04 57.26
C ASP A 370 32.05 -11.74 57.02
N ASP A 371 32.21 -11.05 58.15
CA ASP A 371 33.42 -10.38 58.62
C ASP A 371 33.80 -8.95 58.18
N GLN A 372 33.67 -8.07 59.20
CA GLN A 372 34.74 -7.27 59.84
C GLN A 372 35.31 -6.08 59.05
N ALA A 373 35.66 -4.93 59.63
CA ALA A 373 35.70 -4.38 60.98
C ALA A 373 35.89 -2.84 60.80
N THR A 374 35.57 -1.95 61.75
CA THR A 374 36.48 -1.59 62.85
C THR A 374 35.86 -0.45 63.69
N ALA A 375 36.00 -0.60 65.02
CA ALA A 375 36.40 0.39 66.05
C ALA A 375 35.85 1.85 65.98
N ASP A 376 35.48 2.54 67.06
CA ASP A 376 35.60 2.33 68.50
C ASP A 376 34.73 3.41 69.21
N ASP A 377 34.58 3.24 70.53
CA ASP A 377 34.38 4.28 71.56
C ASP A 377 32.98 4.53 72.19
N VAL A 378 32.70 3.73 73.23
CA VAL A 378 32.48 4.12 74.65
C VAL A 378 31.27 5.02 75.03
N THR A 379 30.28 4.45 75.74
CA THR A 379 30.03 4.66 77.19
C THR A 379 28.75 3.95 77.71
N ALA A 380 28.95 3.07 78.70
CA ALA A 380 28.19 2.82 79.95
C ALA A 380 26.63 2.86 79.93
N HIS A 381 25.87 1.87 80.41
CA HIS A 381 25.82 1.33 81.77
C HIS A 381 24.81 0.17 81.84
N ALA A 382 25.11 -0.80 82.69
CA ALA A 382 24.30 -1.96 83.05
C ALA A 382 23.06 -1.62 83.89
N VAL A 383 21.97 -2.40 83.80
CA VAL A 383 21.20 -2.97 84.92
C VAL A 383 20.48 -4.26 84.46
N ALA A 384 20.45 -5.25 85.34
CA ALA A 384 19.93 -6.60 85.20
C ALA A 384 18.42 -6.75 85.51
N ALA A 385 17.88 -7.89 85.06
CA ALA A 385 16.85 -8.76 85.68
C ALA A 385 15.49 -8.16 86.08
N GLU A 386 14.42 -8.69 85.50
CA GLU A 386 13.65 -9.82 86.09
C GLU A 386 12.95 -10.62 84.98
#